data_AF-A0A965PF51-F1
#
_entry.id   AF-A0A965PF51-F1
#
_cell.length_a   1.000
_cell.length_b   1.000
_cell.length_c   1.000
_cell.angle_alpha   90.00
_cell.angle_beta   90.00
_cell.angle_gamma   90.00
#
_symmetry.space_group_name_H-M   'P 1'
#
loop_
_entity.id
_entity.type
_entity.pdbx_description
1 polymer ?
#
loop_
_entity_poly.entity_id
_entity_poly.type
_entity_poly.pdbx_seq_one_letter_code
_entity_poly.pdbx_strand_id
1 'polypeptide(L)'
;MVETKAGGFTPALITMKSTQLNVSKKWNAMMKTVQIPDGKGGFAVPPMHGVVYNLASTLQKNDKGSWYGWVVTQDRILETKDKSLYLSAKGFSGDVRKGSVQTRADVEEKITENVPF
;
A
#
# COMPACT_ATOMS: atom_id res chain seq x y z
N MET A 1 2.54 0.58 -7.68
CA MET A 1 2.07 -0.28 -8.78
C MET A 1 1.74 -1.63 -8.20
N VAL A 2 0.70 -2.30 -8.69
CA VAL A 2 0.28 -3.64 -8.28
C VAL A 2 0.48 -4.60 -9.45
N GLU A 3 1.09 -5.75 -9.17
CA GLU A 3 1.26 -6.83 -10.14
C GLU A 3 -0.08 -7.51 -10.43
N THR A 4 -0.39 -7.66 -11.70
CA THR A 4 -1.58 -8.36 -12.18
C THR A 4 -1.26 -9.83 -12.43
N LYS A 5 -2.28 -10.70 -12.43
CA LYS A 5 -2.11 -12.13 -12.76
C LYS A 5 -1.50 -12.36 -14.16
N ALA A 6 -1.57 -11.36 -15.05
CA ALA A 6 -0.98 -11.40 -16.38
C ALA A 6 0.51 -10.96 -16.41
N GLY A 7 1.13 -10.73 -15.25
CA GLY A 7 2.53 -10.27 -15.14
C GLY A 7 2.75 -8.79 -15.46
N GLY A 8 1.68 -8.04 -15.75
CA GLY A 8 1.73 -6.59 -15.94
C GLY A 8 1.58 -5.81 -14.63
N PHE A 9 2.05 -4.56 -14.60
CA PHE A 9 1.93 -3.68 -13.44
C PHE A 9 0.92 -2.56 -13.70
N THR A 10 -0.01 -2.33 -12.77
CA THR A 10 -1.02 -1.27 -12.88
C THR A 10 -0.99 -0.32 -11.69
N PRO A 11 -1.30 0.98 -11.88
CA PRO A 11 -1.50 1.89 -10.76
C PRO A 11 -2.77 1.50 -9.98
N ALA A 12 -2.69 1.55 -8.65
CA ALA A 12 -3.82 1.27 -7.78
C ALA A 12 -3.78 2.19 -6.56
N LEU A 13 -4.96 2.51 -6.04
CA LEU A 13 -5.13 3.28 -4.81
C LEU A 13 -5.83 2.40 -3.77
N ILE A 14 -5.20 2.23 -2.61
CA ILE A 14 -5.76 1.44 -1.49
C ILE A 14 -6.06 2.39 -0.34
N THR A 15 -7.34 2.59 -0.04
CA THR A 15 -7.78 3.41 1.10
C THR A 15 -7.97 2.52 2.33
N MET A 16 -7.12 2.69 3.33
CA MET A 16 -7.23 2.00 4.62
C MET A 16 -7.84 2.95 5.67
N LYS A 17 -9.12 2.75 6.03
CA LYS A 17 -9.83 3.51 7.08
C LYS A 17 -10.19 2.61 8.28
N SER A 18 -10.52 3.23 9.42
CA SER A 18 -11.01 2.57 10.65
C SER A 18 -10.18 1.34 11.08
N THR A 19 -10.70 0.11 10.91
CA THR A 19 -10.04 -1.15 11.32
C THR A 19 -8.66 -1.36 10.70
N GLN A 20 -8.41 -0.72 9.55
CA GLN A 20 -7.13 -0.80 8.83
C GLN A 20 -6.17 0.35 9.17
N LEU A 21 -6.53 1.26 10.08
CA LEU A 21 -5.67 2.38 10.49
C LEU A 21 -4.36 1.89 11.14
N ASN A 22 -4.45 0.85 11.97
CA ASN A 22 -3.27 0.26 12.61
C ASN A 22 -2.34 -0.40 11.58
N VAL A 23 -2.90 -1.01 10.54
CA VAL A 23 -2.14 -1.57 9.42
C VAL A 23 -1.43 -0.46 8.64
N SER A 24 -2.13 0.62 8.31
CA SER A 24 -1.58 1.81 7.66
C SER A 24 -0.41 2.41 8.46
N LYS A 25 -0.56 2.58 9.78
CA LYS A 25 0.52 3.06 10.66
C LYS A 25 1.73 2.14 10.66
N LYS A 26 1.52 0.81 10.76
CA LYS A 26 2.61 -0.18 10.72
C LYS A 26 3.34 -0.17 9.38
N TRP A 27 2.60 -0.06 8.27
CA TRP A 27 3.21 0.01 6.95
C TRP A 27 4.05 1.29 6.77
N ASN A 28 3.52 2.44 7.19
CA ASN A 28 4.28 3.69 7.18
C ASN A 28 5.52 3.65 8.09
N ALA A 29 5.43 2.99 9.25
CA ALA A 29 6.59 2.78 10.11
C ALA A 29 7.63 1.89 9.43
N MET A 30 7.20 0.80 8.81
CA MET A 30 8.07 -0.10 8.03
C MET A 30 8.83 0.67 6.94
N MET A 31 8.14 1.52 6.17
CA MET A 31 8.76 2.37 5.14
C MET A 31 9.88 3.26 5.70
N LYS A 32 9.71 3.82 6.91
CA LYS A 32 10.72 4.67 7.56
C LYS A 32 11.91 3.89 8.12
N THR A 33 11.71 2.61 8.45
CA THR A 33 12.76 1.75 9.01
C THR A 33 13.57 1.02 7.95
N VAL A 34 13.11 0.97 6.70
CA VAL A 34 13.89 0.35 5.61
C VAL A 34 15.18 1.13 5.43
N GLN A 35 16.31 0.43 5.47
CA GLN A 35 17.64 0.99 5.28
C GLN A 35 18.33 0.26 4.13
N ILE A 36 18.90 1.03 3.19
CA ILE A 36 19.74 0.55 2.11
C ILE A 36 21.18 1.04 2.30
N PRO A 37 22.20 0.22 1.99
CA PRO A 37 23.57 0.68 2.01
C PRO A 37 23.78 1.76 0.93
N ASP A 38 24.27 2.94 1.32
CA ASP A 38 24.48 4.11 0.44
C ASP A 38 25.75 3.98 -0.43
N GLY A 39 26.43 2.83 -0.41
CA GLY A 39 27.70 2.59 -1.11
C GLY A 39 28.89 3.41 -0.58
N LYS A 40 28.65 4.39 0.30
CA LYS A 40 29.65 5.25 0.95
C LYS A 40 29.93 4.89 2.42
N GLY A 41 29.49 3.70 2.85
CA GLY A 41 29.63 3.24 4.24
C GLY A 41 28.51 3.71 5.20
N GLY A 42 27.47 4.38 4.69
CA GLY A 42 26.28 4.77 5.44
C GLY A 42 25.02 3.99 5.02
N PHE A 43 23.93 4.21 5.75
CA PHE A 43 22.60 3.71 5.40
C PHE A 43 21.69 4.87 5.01
N ALA A 44 20.96 4.72 3.91
CA ALA A 44 19.95 5.67 3.45
C ALA A 44 18.56 5.02 3.48
N VAL A 45 17.51 5.82 3.70
CA VAL A 45 16.13 5.34 3.57
C VAL A 45 15.73 5.42 2.10
N PRO A 46 15.31 4.31 1.47
CA PRO A 46 14.91 4.33 0.06
C PRO A 46 13.63 5.15 -0.15
N PRO A 47 13.41 5.73 -1.34
CA PRO A 47 12.12 6.31 -1.69
C PRO A 47 11.00 5.27 -1.57
N MET A 48 9.81 5.67 -1.10
CA MET A 48 8.67 4.75 -0.86
C MET A 48 8.29 3.93 -2.11
N HIS A 49 8.47 4.47 -3.32
CA HIS A 49 8.20 3.80 -4.60
C HIS A 49 9.38 2.92 -5.09
N GLY A 50 10.44 2.78 -4.30
CA GLY A 50 11.60 1.93 -4.54
C GLY A 50 11.57 0.59 -3.81
N VAL A 51 10.49 0.29 -3.09
CA VAL A 51 10.36 -0.96 -2.31
C VAL A 51 9.09 -1.70 -2.75
N VAL A 52 9.20 -3.01 -2.88
CA VAL A 52 8.09 -3.93 -3.14
C VAL A 52 7.55 -4.43 -1.81
N TYR A 53 6.24 -4.28 -1.63
CA TYR A 53 5.51 -4.78 -0.46
C TYR A 53 4.49 -5.82 -0.91
N ASN A 54 4.38 -6.90 -0.16
CA ASN A 54 3.33 -7.90 -0.33
C ASN A 54 2.19 -7.62 0.64
N LEU A 55 0.95 -7.67 0.14
CA LEU A 55 -0.27 -7.46 0.91
C LEU A 55 -1.06 -8.76 0.92
N ALA A 56 -1.17 -9.38 2.09
CA ALA A 56 -1.95 -10.59 2.30
C ALA A 56 -3.21 -10.30 3.13
N SER A 57 -4.34 -10.93 2.79
CA SER A 57 -5.54 -10.91 3.62
C SER A 57 -5.40 -11.95 4.75
N THR A 58 -5.67 -11.53 5.98
CA THR A 58 -5.72 -12.43 7.14
C THR A 58 -7.07 -12.32 7.84
N LEU A 59 -7.60 -13.42 8.37
CA LEU A 59 -8.79 -13.38 9.20
C LEU A 59 -8.39 -12.98 10.62
N GLN A 60 -8.81 -11.79 11.05
CA GLN A 60 -8.68 -11.35 12.43
C GLN A 60 -9.97 -11.67 13.18
N LYS A 61 -9.85 -12.22 14.39
CA LYS A 61 -10.98 -12.55 15.26
C LYS A 61 -10.77 -11.96 16.65
N ASN A 62 -11.83 -11.39 17.22
CA ASN A 62 -11.93 -11.04 18.64
C ASN A 62 -13.28 -11.49 19.22
N ASP A 63 -13.55 -11.18 20.47
CA ASP A 63 -14.80 -11.55 21.17
C ASP A 63 -16.07 -10.90 20.55
N LYS A 64 -15.90 -9.90 19.68
CA LYS A 64 -16.97 -9.15 19.02
C LYS A 64 -17.17 -9.54 17.55
N GLY A 65 -16.39 -10.48 17.01
CA GLY A 65 -16.54 -10.99 15.65
C GLY A 65 -15.21 -11.20 14.93
N SER A 66 -15.31 -11.54 13.63
CA SER A 66 -14.15 -11.76 12.75
C SER A 66 -14.24 -10.86 11.52
N TRP A 67 -13.13 -10.26 11.12
CA TRP A 67 -13.03 -9.45 9.90
C TRP A 67 -11.75 -9.78 9.14
N TYR A 68 -11.74 -9.50 7.83
CA TYR A 68 -10.53 -9.60 7.04
C TYR A 68 -9.66 -8.35 7.23
N GLY A 69 -8.45 -8.57 7.76
CA GLY A 69 -7.39 -7.57 7.91
C GLY A 69 -6.35 -7.68 6.81
N TRP A 70 -5.58 -6.61 6.60
CA TRP A 70 -4.39 -6.66 5.75
C TRP A 70 -3.14 -6.93 6.59
N VAL A 71 -2.26 -7.79 6.10
CA VAL A 71 -0.89 -7.93 6.57
C VAL A 71 0.03 -7.46 5.46
N VAL A 72 0.92 -6.53 5.80
CA VAL A 72 1.91 -5.99 4.87
C VAL A 72 3.28 -6.51 5.25
N THR A 73 4.00 -7.09 4.30
CA THR A 73 5.40 -7.50 4.46
C THR A 73 6.26 -6.84 3.39
N GLN A 74 7.51 -6.53 3.73
CA GLN A 74 8.50 -6.11 2.75
C GLN A 74 8.99 -7.34 1.99
N ASP A 75 8.97 -7.28 0.66
CA ASP A 75 9.47 -8.35 -0.20
C ASP A 75 10.92 -8.04 -0.62
N ARG A 76 11.09 -7.04 -1.48
CA ARG A 76 12.41 -6.66 -2.01
C ARG A 76 12.53 -5.17 -2.27
N ILE A 77 13.76 -4.72 -2.45
CA ILE A 77 14.07 -3.37 -2.88
C ILE A 77 14.32 -3.40 -4.39
N LEU A 78 13.78 -2.42 -5.12
CA LEU A 78 13.93 -2.35 -6.58
C LEU A 78 15.40 -2.09 -6.94
N GLU A 79 15.90 -2.86 -7.90
CA GLU A 79 17.26 -2.74 -8.40
C GLU A 79 17.28 -2.04 -9.76
N THR A 80 18.47 -1.85 -10.34
CA THR A 80 18.64 -1.23 -11.66
C THR A 80 17.85 -1.94 -12.77
N LYS A 81 17.61 -3.25 -12.63
CA LYS A 81 16.80 -4.04 -13.57
C LYS A 81 15.32 -3.62 -13.59
N ASP A 82 14.81 -3.07 -12.48
CA ASP A 82 13.41 -2.67 -12.31
C ASP A 82 13.19 -1.18 -12.66
N LYS A 83 14.11 -0.54 -13.39
CA LYS A 83 14.06 0.91 -13.69
C LYS A 83 12.74 1.37 -14.30
N SER A 84 12.15 0.57 -15.20
CA SER A 84 10.85 0.89 -15.83
C SER A 84 9.71 0.93 -14.80
N LEU A 85 9.69 -0.05 -13.89
CA LEU A 85 8.71 -0.14 -12.81
C LEU A 85 8.86 1.04 -11.83
N TYR A 86 10.11 1.36 -11.48
CA TYR A 86 10.43 2.50 -10.61
C TYR A 86 9.98 3.83 -11.22
N LEU A 87 10.26 4.08 -12.50
CA LEU A 87 9.85 5.30 -13.21
C LEU A 87 8.33 5.42 -13.28
N SER A 88 7.63 4.33 -13.58
CA SER A 88 6.16 4.28 -13.61
C SER A 88 5.56 4.58 -12.23
N ALA A 89 6.10 3.97 -11.18
CA ALA A 89 5.66 4.20 -9.80
C ALA A 89 5.95 5.65 -9.35
N LYS A 90 7.08 6.22 -9.75
CA LYS A 90 7.43 7.63 -9.48
C LYS A 90 6.48 8.59 -10.18
N GLY A 91 6.16 8.34 -11.45
CA GLY A 91 5.19 9.13 -12.22
C GLY A 91 3.83 9.14 -11.52
N PHE A 92 3.31 7.94 -11.20
CA PHE A 92 2.04 7.80 -10.50
C PHE A 92 2.01 8.51 -9.14
N SER A 93 3.09 8.43 -8.35
CA SER A 93 3.22 9.17 -7.09
C SER A 93 3.13 10.69 -7.29
N GLY A 94 3.72 11.20 -8.37
CA GLY A 94 3.57 12.60 -8.79
C GLY A 94 2.13 12.96 -9.13
N ASP A 95 1.42 12.09 -9.86
CA ASP A 95 0.03 12.32 -10.26
C ASP A 95 -0.93 12.28 -9.05
N VAL A 96 -0.70 11.39 -8.09
CA VAL A 96 -1.43 11.35 -6.82
C VAL A 96 -1.23 12.65 -6.04
N ARG A 97 0.02 13.15 -5.94
CA ARG A 97 0.32 14.41 -5.24
C ARG A 97 -0.32 15.63 -5.88
N LYS A 98 -0.48 15.62 -7.21
CA LYS A 98 -1.14 16.69 -7.97
C LYS A 98 -2.66 16.63 -7.90
N GLY A 99 -3.24 15.60 -7.29
CA GLY A 99 -4.68 15.40 -7.20
C GLY A 99 -5.32 14.87 -8.50
N SER A 100 -4.52 14.46 -9.48
CA SER A 100 -5.01 13.96 -10.77
C SER A 100 -5.61 12.55 -10.67
N VAL A 101 -5.35 11.84 -9.57
CA VAL A 101 -5.89 10.49 -9.31
C VAL A 101 -7.21 10.64 -8.56
N GLN A 102 -8.32 10.47 -9.27
CA GLN A 102 -9.65 10.47 -8.65
C GLN A 102 -9.80 9.27 -7.71
N THR A 103 -10.09 9.56 -6.44
CA THR A 103 -10.56 8.58 -5.47
C THR A 103 -11.95 8.11 -5.87
N ARG A 104 -12.08 6.95 -6.51
CA ARG A 104 -13.36 6.22 -6.53
C ARG A 104 -13.65 5.59 -5.16
N ALA A 105 -13.60 6.41 -4.11
CA ALA A 105 -13.95 6.04 -2.74
C ALA A 105 -15.35 6.55 -2.36
N ASP A 106 -16.11 7.11 -3.30
CA ASP A 106 -17.54 7.45 -3.18
C ASP A 106 -18.45 6.31 -3.66
N VAL A 107 -18.00 5.06 -3.59
CA VAL A 107 -18.94 3.97 -3.30
C VAL A 107 -18.95 3.81 -1.79
N GLU A 108 -19.47 4.84 -1.12
CA GLU A 108 -20.20 4.63 0.12
C GLU A 108 -21.32 3.67 -0.27
N GLU A 109 -21.16 2.37 0.00
CA GLU A 109 -22.34 1.55 0.23
C GLU A 109 -23.06 2.21 1.41
N LYS A 110 -24.07 3.03 1.10
CA LYS A 110 -25.13 3.38 2.04
C LYS A 110 -25.70 2.06 2.53
N ILE A 111 -25.24 1.61 3.70
CA ILE A 111 -25.96 0.61 4.49
C ILE A 111 -27.29 1.28 4.83
N THR A 112 -28.31 1.02 4.01
CA THR A 112 -29.69 1.37 4.32
C THR A 112 -30.23 0.26 5.21
N GLU A 113 -29.74 0.17 6.44
CA GLU A 113 -30.41 -0.66 7.45
C GLU A 113 -31.48 0.20 8.11
N ASN A 114 -32.65 0.16 7.48
CA ASN A 114 -33.91 0.52 8.09
C ASN A 114 -34.16 -0.49 9.22
N VAL A 115 -33.88 -0.11 10.47
CA VAL A 115 -34.24 -0.90 11.65
C VAL A 115 -35.57 -0.36 12.18
N PRO A 116 -36.71 -1.06 11.97
CA PRO A 116 -37.94 -0.71 12.65
C PRO A 116 -37.87 -1.23 14.10
N PHE A 117 -38.32 -0.38 15.03
CA PHE A 117 -38.65 -0.74 16.41
C PHE A 117 -39.65 -1.90 16.47
#